data_AF-A0A8H5PCX9-F1
#
_entry.id   AF-A0A8H5PCX9-F1
#
_cell.length_a   1.000
_cell.length_b   1.000
_cell.length_c   1.000
_cell.angle_alpha   90.00
_cell.angle_beta   90.00
_cell.angle_gamma   90.00
#
_symmetry.space_group_name_H-M   'P 1'
#
loop_
_entity.id
_entity.type
_entity.pdbx_description
1 polymer ?
#
loop_
_entity_poly.entity_id
_entity_poly.type
_entity_poly.pdbx_seq_one_letter_code
_entity_poly.pdbx_strand_id
1 'polypeptide(L)'
;MFQTDLEKEKTIQGTAHFHRLGWKRLTVVLIVQAIALGSLSLHGAFATLGMVAGVILCIGIGLIAMYASYMVGLVKLQYPDIDHYVDAGRLLMGGFGDKLFAVVFLGLLILATGSHCLTGTIALVKITGSSVCTLAFGVISAVILMVLAIPPSFTEIAILGYIDFISIILAIGFTMIATGIQRSDAPGGFSSSTWSAWPQDDLSFTQALTAVSNIVFSYAFAAAQFSFMSEMHTPADFTKSIVTLGLTEIVLYTITGSVIYALVGQEVQSPALLSASPLVSKVAFGIALPVIYISGSINATVACRFIHGRLYKNTITRFINTRKGWITWLAFVAFVIFLSWVIA
;
A
#
# COMPACT_ATOMS: atom_id res chain seq x y z
N MET A 1 21.40 -22.96 -27.64
CA MET A 1 22.10 -22.61 -26.38
C MET A 1 21.71 -23.67 -25.36
N PHE A 2 22.60 -24.60 -25.05
CA PHE A 2 22.29 -25.71 -24.14
C PHE A 2 22.26 -25.16 -22.70
N GLN A 3 21.05 -25.02 -22.14
CA GLN A 3 20.89 -24.80 -20.71
C GLN A 3 21.40 -26.04 -19.98
N THR A 4 22.27 -25.84 -18.99
CA THR A 4 22.80 -26.92 -18.15
C THR A 4 21.68 -27.54 -17.30
N ASP A 5 21.79 -28.82 -16.92
CA ASP A 5 20.74 -29.51 -16.16
C ASP A 5 20.45 -28.83 -14.81
N LEU A 6 21.46 -28.20 -14.20
CA LEU A 6 21.32 -27.36 -13.01
C LEU A 6 20.47 -26.10 -13.26
N GLU A 7 20.58 -25.49 -14.44
CA GLU A 7 19.76 -24.34 -14.83
C GLU A 7 18.31 -24.76 -15.07
N LYS A 8 18.08 -25.92 -15.69
CA LYS A 8 16.74 -26.48 -15.84
C LYS A 8 16.12 -26.81 -14.49
N GLU A 9 16.86 -27.45 -13.60
CA GLU A 9 16.37 -27.82 -12.27
C GLU A 9 16.05 -26.60 -11.40
N LYS A 10 16.91 -25.57 -11.43
CA LYS A 10 16.62 -24.28 -10.78
C LYS A 10 15.46 -23.52 -11.42
N THR A 11 15.28 -23.64 -12.74
CA THR A 11 14.12 -23.06 -13.45
C THR A 11 12.84 -23.76 -13.03
N ILE A 12 12.83 -25.10 -12.97
CA ILE A 12 11.69 -25.90 -12.54
C ILE A 12 11.35 -25.62 -11.07
N GLN A 13 12.35 -25.59 -10.17
CA GLN A 13 12.15 -25.23 -8.76
C GLN A 13 11.63 -23.79 -8.60
N GLY A 14 12.16 -22.84 -9.39
CA GLY A 14 11.67 -21.46 -9.43
C GLY A 14 10.21 -21.39 -9.87
N THR A 15 9.88 -21.99 -11.01
CA THR A 15 8.50 -22.00 -11.55
C THR A 15 7.51 -22.71 -10.62
N ALA A 16 7.92 -23.81 -9.99
CA ALA A 16 7.09 -24.55 -9.04
C ALA A 16 6.95 -23.86 -7.67
N HIS A 17 7.89 -22.99 -7.29
CA HIS A 17 7.79 -22.15 -6.10
C HIS A 17 6.81 -20.98 -6.34
N PHE A 18 6.79 -20.39 -7.53
CA PHE A 18 5.93 -19.26 -7.85
C PHE A 18 4.47 -19.62 -8.16
N HIS A 19 4.09 -20.85 -8.54
CA HIS A 19 2.68 -21.22 -8.85
C HIS A 19 1.88 -21.85 -7.69
N ARG A 20 2.05 -21.36 -6.45
CA ARG A 20 1.41 -21.96 -5.25
C ARG A 20 0.38 -21.05 -4.59
N LEU A 21 0.12 -19.86 -5.12
CA LEU A 21 -0.76 -18.90 -4.48
C LEU A 21 -2.23 -19.24 -4.74
N GLY A 22 -2.95 -19.62 -3.69
CA GLY A 22 -4.40 -19.76 -3.72
C GLY A 22 -5.10 -18.40 -3.51
N TRP A 23 -6.33 -18.27 -4.01
CA TRP A 23 -7.09 -17.01 -3.94
C TRP A 23 -7.24 -16.45 -2.52
N LYS A 24 -7.37 -17.30 -1.49
CA LYS A 24 -7.46 -16.85 -0.08
C LYS A 24 -6.19 -16.15 0.39
N ARG A 25 -5.02 -16.72 0.07
CA ARG A 25 -3.72 -16.12 0.43
C ARG A 25 -3.49 -14.86 -0.38
N LEU A 26 -3.88 -14.86 -1.66
CA LEU A 26 -3.85 -13.66 -2.48
C LEU A 26 -4.71 -12.54 -1.89
N THR A 27 -5.93 -12.83 -1.44
CA THR A 27 -6.80 -11.83 -0.79
C THR A 27 -6.10 -11.18 0.40
N VAL A 28 -5.43 -11.96 1.26
CA VAL A 28 -4.68 -11.41 2.39
C VAL A 28 -3.54 -10.51 1.91
N VAL A 29 -2.74 -10.96 0.94
CA VAL A 29 -1.64 -10.15 0.38
C VAL A 29 -2.15 -8.84 -0.22
N LEU A 30 -3.26 -8.89 -0.96
CA LEU A 30 -3.88 -7.71 -1.54
C LEU A 30 -4.39 -6.73 -0.48
N ILE A 31 -5.05 -7.25 0.56
CA ILE A 31 -5.55 -6.43 1.68
C ILE A 31 -4.40 -5.71 2.38
N VAL A 32 -3.31 -6.45 2.67
CA VAL A 32 -2.09 -5.90 3.27
C VAL A 32 -1.47 -4.81 2.42
N GLN A 33 -1.43 -5.03 1.11
CA GLN A 33 -0.87 -4.06 0.18
C GLN A 33 -1.72 -2.79 0.08
N ALA A 34 -3.04 -2.94 0.16
CA ALA A 34 -3.97 -1.87 -0.15
C ALA A 34 -4.32 -0.98 1.07
N ILE A 35 -4.61 -1.59 2.23
CA ILE A 35 -5.22 -0.88 3.38
C ILE A 35 -4.24 0.03 4.13
N ALA A 36 -2.94 -0.26 4.05
CA ALA A 36 -1.93 0.33 4.92
C ALA A 36 -1.90 1.86 4.93
N LEU A 37 -1.67 2.51 3.78
CA LEU A 37 -1.65 3.97 3.69
C LEU A 37 -3.02 4.56 3.39
N GLY A 38 -3.82 3.86 2.59
CA GLY A 38 -5.11 4.34 2.11
C GLY A 38 -6.06 4.67 3.25
N SER A 39 -6.05 3.88 4.34
CA SER A 39 -6.92 4.10 5.48
C SER A 39 -6.58 5.36 6.30
N LEU A 40 -5.31 5.78 6.33
CA LEU A 40 -4.84 6.83 7.24
C LEU A 40 -5.20 8.25 6.78
N SER A 41 -5.27 8.47 5.46
CA SER A 41 -5.51 9.78 4.84
C SER A 41 -6.97 10.12 4.57
N LEU A 42 -7.89 9.15 4.67
CA LEU A 42 -9.31 9.35 4.33
C LEU A 42 -10.00 10.35 5.25
N HIS A 43 -9.62 10.40 6.51
CA HIS A 43 -10.24 11.25 7.51
C HIS A 43 -10.14 12.74 7.15
N GLY A 44 -8.96 13.18 6.71
CA GLY A 44 -8.76 14.56 6.24
C GLY A 44 -9.55 14.87 4.97
N ALA A 45 -9.71 13.87 4.08
CA ALA A 45 -10.56 14.03 2.90
C ALA A 45 -12.05 14.19 3.28
N PHE A 46 -12.52 13.45 4.29
CA PHE A 46 -13.88 13.59 4.82
C PHE A 46 -14.11 14.92 5.52
N ALA A 47 -13.11 15.45 6.24
CA ALA A 47 -13.19 16.81 6.80
C ALA A 47 -13.26 17.88 5.70
N THR A 48 -12.45 17.75 4.65
CA THR A 48 -12.45 18.70 3.54
C THR A 48 -13.77 18.67 2.75
N LEU A 49 -14.26 17.47 2.41
CA LEU A 49 -15.40 17.27 1.50
C LEU A 49 -16.76 17.18 2.21
N GLY A 50 -16.77 16.95 3.52
CA GLY A 50 -17.98 16.64 4.29
C GLY A 50 -18.37 15.17 4.21
N MET A 51 -19.24 14.77 5.14
CA MET A 51 -19.67 13.36 5.30
C MET A 51 -20.34 12.81 4.02
N VAL A 52 -21.25 13.58 3.41
CA VAL A 52 -22.05 13.09 2.28
C VAL A 52 -21.17 12.83 1.06
N ALA A 53 -20.38 13.82 0.66
CA ALA A 53 -19.49 13.68 -0.49
C ALA A 53 -18.37 12.66 -0.22
N GLY A 54 -17.81 12.65 1.00
CA GLY A 54 -16.80 11.67 1.41
C GLY A 54 -17.29 10.22 1.27
N VAL A 55 -18.49 9.91 1.77
CA VAL A 55 -19.09 8.56 1.64
C VAL A 55 -19.37 8.21 0.18
N ILE A 56 -20.01 9.11 -0.58
CA ILE A 56 -20.36 8.86 -1.99
C ILE A 56 -19.10 8.61 -2.82
N LEU A 57 -18.07 9.43 -2.66
CA LEU A 57 -16.80 9.28 -3.37
C LEU A 57 -16.05 8.03 -2.94
N CYS A 58 -16.01 7.73 -1.64
CA CYS A 58 -15.35 6.53 -1.13
C CYS A 58 -15.98 5.26 -1.72
N ILE A 59 -17.31 5.13 -1.69
CA ILE A 59 -18.01 3.98 -2.27
C ILE A 59 -17.89 3.98 -3.81
N GLY A 60 -18.13 5.12 -4.45
CA GLY A 60 -18.13 5.23 -5.91
C GLY A 60 -16.77 4.92 -6.54
N ILE A 61 -15.70 5.50 -6.00
CA ILE A 61 -14.33 5.22 -6.46
C ILE A 61 -13.95 3.76 -6.15
N GLY A 62 -14.35 3.21 -5.01
CA GLY A 62 -14.12 1.80 -4.70
C GLY A 62 -14.79 0.86 -5.70
N LEU A 63 -16.03 1.13 -6.11
CA LEU A 63 -16.72 0.35 -7.14
C LEU A 63 -16.02 0.46 -8.51
N ILE A 64 -15.56 1.66 -8.89
CA ILE A 64 -14.79 1.87 -10.12
C ILE A 64 -13.47 1.10 -10.06
N ALA A 65 -12.74 1.17 -8.95
CA ALA A 65 -11.48 0.45 -8.76
C ALA A 65 -11.66 -1.07 -8.79
N MET A 66 -12.74 -1.58 -8.19
CA MET A 66 -13.10 -2.99 -8.24
C MET A 66 -13.41 -3.44 -9.67
N TYR A 67 -14.17 -2.64 -10.43
CA TYR A 67 -14.46 -2.94 -11.84
C TYR A 67 -13.19 -2.89 -12.72
N ALA A 68 -12.33 -1.88 -12.53
CA ALA A 68 -11.06 -1.79 -13.23
C ALA A 68 -10.16 -3.02 -12.94
N SER A 69 -10.11 -3.46 -11.68
CA SER A 69 -9.39 -4.66 -11.26
C SER A 69 -9.97 -5.94 -11.87
N TYR A 70 -11.29 -6.01 -12.02
CA TYR A 70 -11.92 -7.11 -12.74
C TYR A 70 -11.50 -7.15 -14.22
N MET A 71 -11.44 -6.00 -14.90
CA MET A 71 -10.93 -5.90 -16.27
C MET A 71 -9.48 -6.34 -16.39
N VAL A 72 -8.63 -5.97 -15.43
CA VAL A 72 -7.22 -6.42 -15.34
C VAL A 72 -7.15 -7.94 -15.27
N GLY A 73 -8.02 -8.55 -14.47
CA GLY A 73 -8.15 -10.01 -14.38
C GLY A 73 -8.49 -10.68 -15.71
N LEU A 74 -9.49 -10.14 -16.43
CA LEU A 74 -9.86 -10.64 -17.76
C LEU A 74 -8.72 -10.50 -18.77
N VAL A 75 -7.99 -9.37 -18.75
CA VAL A 75 -6.83 -9.16 -19.61
C VAL A 75 -5.75 -10.21 -19.33
N LYS A 76 -5.44 -10.52 -18.07
CA LYS A 76 -4.44 -11.56 -17.74
C LYS A 76 -4.88 -12.96 -18.19
N LEU A 77 -6.17 -13.29 -18.09
CA LEU A 77 -6.68 -14.57 -18.58
C LEU A 77 -6.59 -14.68 -20.11
N GLN A 78 -6.84 -13.59 -20.83
CA GLN A 78 -6.75 -13.54 -22.29
C GLN A 78 -5.30 -13.47 -22.79
N TYR A 79 -4.42 -12.81 -22.04
CA TYR A 79 -3.01 -12.62 -22.35
C TYR A 79 -2.12 -13.11 -21.19
N PRO A 80 -1.91 -14.44 -21.07
CA PRO A 80 -1.18 -15.03 -19.94
C PRO A 80 0.28 -14.56 -19.81
N ASP A 81 0.89 -14.07 -20.89
CA ASP A 81 2.28 -13.60 -20.91
C ASP A 81 2.49 -12.21 -20.25
N ILE A 82 1.42 -11.52 -19.85
CA ILE A 82 1.50 -10.20 -19.20
C ILE A 82 1.82 -10.37 -17.72
N ASP A 83 3.06 -10.14 -17.31
CA ASP A 83 3.48 -10.33 -15.91
C ASP A 83 3.43 -9.02 -15.10
N HIS A 84 3.47 -7.87 -15.78
CA HIS A 84 3.45 -6.55 -15.15
C HIS A 84 2.50 -5.57 -15.86
N TYR A 85 2.08 -4.51 -15.16
CA TYR A 85 1.30 -3.40 -15.76
C TYR A 85 1.99 -2.78 -16.98
N VAL A 86 3.31 -2.82 -17.00
CA VAL A 86 4.13 -2.34 -18.11
C VAL A 86 3.89 -3.14 -19.38
N ASP A 87 3.69 -4.46 -19.27
CA ASP A 87 3.39 -5.33 -20.40
C ASP A 87 1.98 -5.06 -20.94
N ALA A 88 1.03 -4.73 -20.07
CA ALA A 88 -0.29 -4.25 -20.48
C ALA A 88 -0.22 -2.89 -21.21
N GLY A 89 0.61 -1.95 -20.71
CA GLY A 89 0.90 -0.71 -21.42
C GLY A 89 1.50 -0.95 -22.80
N ARG A 90 2.42 -1.91 -22.91
CA ARG A 90 3.01 -2.34 -24.18
C ARG A 90 1.97 -2.93 -25.13
N LEU A 91 1.04 -3.73 -24.62
CA LEU A 91 -0.06 -4.29 -25.41
C LEU A 91 -0.95 -3.18 -25.99
N LEU A 92 -1.24 -2.14 -25.20
CA LEU A 92 -2.13 -1.05 -25.60
C LEU A 92 -1.49 -0.05 -26.57
N MET A 93 -0.23 0.34 -26.34
CA MET A 93 0.41 1.46 -27.07
C MET A 93 1.81 1.12 -27.62
N GLY A 94 2.15 -0.17 -27.72
CA GLY A 94 3.45 -0.62 -28.22
C GLY A 94 4.63 -0.12 -27.38
N GLY A 95 5.73 0.25 -28.04
CA GLY A 95 6.95 0.69 -27.36
C GLY A 95 6.81 1.97 -26.55
N PHE A 96 5.85 2.84 -26.87
CA PHE A 96 5.57 4.04 -26.07
C PHE A 96 4.90 3.67 -24.74
N GLY A 97 3.88 2.81 -24.78
CA GLY A 97 3.17 2.36 -23.59
C GLY A 97 4.06 1.59 -22.62
N ASP A 98 4.98 0.78 -23.13
CA ASP A 98 6.02 0.12 -22.33
C ASP A 98 6.86 1.13 -21.51
N LYS A 99 7.29 2.24 -22.11
CA LYS A 99 8.06 3.26 -21.39
C LYS A 99 7.18 4.07 -20.42
N LEU A 100 6.02 4.51 -20.87
CA LEU A 100 5.10 5.32 -20.07
C LEU A 100 4.65 4.57 -18.82
N PHE A 101 4.17 3.34 -18.98
CA PHE A 101 3.71 2.53 -17.86
C PHE A 101 4.86 2.13 -16.95
N ALA A 102 6.08 1.94 -17.45
CA ALA A 102 7.24 1.71 -16.59
C ALA A 102 7.52 2.91 -15.67
N VAL A 103 7.47 4.13 -16.20
CA VAL A 103 7.65 5.36 -15.41
C VAL A 103 6.53 5.50 -14.38
N VAL A 104 5.28 5.34 -14.78
CA VAL A 104 4.11 5.48 -13.87
C VAL A 104 4.12 4.40 -12.80
N PHE A 105 4.37 3.13 -13.16
CA PHE A 105 4.41 2.01 -12.23
C PHE A 105 5.52 2.16 -11.20
N LEU A 106 6.75 2.48 -11.63
CA LEU A 106 7.86 2.72 -10.72
C LEU A 106 7.66 3.96 -9.88
N GLY A 107 7.17 5.05 -10.46
CA GLY A 107 6.84 6.28 -9.75
C GLY A 107 5.84 6.03 -8.63
N LEU A 108 4.75 5.32 -8.92
CA LEU A 108 3.75 4.96 -7.91
C LEU A 108 4.36 4.17 -6.75
N LEU A 109 5.14 3.12 -7.04
CA LEU A 109 5.74 2.28 -6.00
C LEU A 109 6.76 3.03 -5.16
N ILE A 110 7.62 3.85 -5.78
CA ILE A 110 8.63 4.66 -5.08
C ILE A 110 7.94 5.73 -4.20
N LEU A 111 6.92 6.41 -4.73
CA LEU A 111 6.15 7.40 -3.95
C LEU A 111 5.38 6.76 -2.80
N ALA A 112 4.80 5.57 -3.02
CA ALA A 112 4.16 4.81 -1.96
C ALA A 112 5.15 4.39 -0.86
N THR A 113 6.33 3.87 -1.24
CA THR A 113 7.41 3.58 -0.29
C THR A 113 7.88 4.85 0.45
N GLY A 114 7.94 6.00 -0.23
CA GLY A 114 8.24 7.29 0.40
C GLY A 114 7.19 7.69 1.44
N SER A 115 5.91 7.53 1.13
CA SER A 115 4.81 7.78 2.07
C SER A 115 4.88 6.88 3.32
N HIS A 116 5.30 5.63 3.17
CA HIS A 116 5.60 4.74 4.31
C HIS A 116 6.80 5.22 5.13
N CYS A 117 7.85 5.71 4.48
CA CYS A 117 9.03 6.26 5.16
C CYS A 117 8.67 7.52 5.96
N LEU A 118 7.87 8.43 5.38
CA LEU A 118 7.36 9.61 6.08
C LEU A 118 6.49 9.22 7.28
N THR A 119 5.54 8.30 7.07
CA THR A 119 4.65 7.83 8.14
C THR A 119 5.43 7.13 9.26
N GLY A 120 6.45 6.34 8.93
CA GLY A 120 7.35 5.71 9.89
C GLY A 120 8.18 6.72 10.67
N THR A 121 8.63 7.79 10.01
CA THR A 121 9.31 8.92 10.67
C THR A 121 8.42 9.59 11.70
N ILE A 122 7.18 9.91 11.32
CA ILE A 122 6.16 10.50 12.20
C ILE A 122 5.90 9.56 13.39
N ALA A 123 5.76 8.26 13.15
CA ALA A 123 5.54 7.27 14.19
C ALA A 123 6.70 7.24 15.20
N LEU A 124 7.95 7.19 14.73
CA LEU A 124 9.14 7.17 15.60
C LEU A 124 9.28 8.44 16.44
N VAL A 125 9.07 9.62 15.83
CA VAL A 125 9.07 10.91 16.55
C VAL A 125 7.99 10.91 17.62
N LYS A 126 6.77 10.47 17.27
CA LYS A 126 5.64 10.50 18.19
C LYS A 126 5.83 9.54 19.37
N ILE A 127 6.29 8.31 19.11
CA ILE A 127 6.51 7.28 20.13
C ILE A 127 7.60 7.72 21.11
N THR A 128 8.76 8.14 20.59
CA THR A 128 9.91 8.49 21.41
C THR A 128 9.70 9.79 22.18
N GLY A 129 8.96 10.76 21.61
CA GLY A 129 8.86 12.11 22.17
C GLY A 129 10.22 12.81 22.30
N SER A 130 11.20 12.35 21.52
CA SER A 130 12.58 12.83 21.58
C SER A 130 12.72 14.19 20.89
N SER A 131 13.65 15.01 21.36
CA SER A 131 14.07 16.27 20.73
C SER A 131 15.09 16.07 19.61
N VAL A 132 15.43 14.83 19.26
CA VAL A 132 16.31 14.50 18.13
C VAL A 132 15.68 15.00 16.83
N CYS A 133 16.53 15.46 15.90
CA CYS A 133 16.09 15.98 14.59
C CYS A 133 15.24 14.95 13.84
N THR A 134 14.08 15.38 13.33
CA THR A 134 13.17 14.56 12.51
C THR A 134 13.88 13.89 11.34
N LEU A 135 14.89 14.54 10.77
CA LEU A 135 15.71 13.97 9.69
C LEU A 135 16.42 12.67 10.11
N ALA A 136 16.92 12.59 11.35
CA ALA A 136 17.56 11.38 11.86
C ALA A 136 16.56 10.23 12.00
N PHE A 137 15.33 10.51 12.45
CA PHE A 137 14.26 9.51 12.44
C PHE A 137 13.84 9.10 11.03
N GLY A 138 13.94 10.01 10.05
CA GLY A 138 13.79 9.71 8.63
C GLY A 138 14.79 8.67 8.14
N VAL A 139 16.07 8.87 8.45
CA VAL A 139 17.13 7.90 8.10
C VAL A 139 16.87 6.56 8.79
N ILE A 140 16.49 6.54 10.07
CA ILE A 140 16.16 5.30 10.80
C ILE A 140 14.99 4.58 10.14
N SER A 141 13.93 5.32 9.77
CA SER A 141 12.77 4.76 9.08
C SER A 141 13.15 4.13 7.74
N ALA A 142 13.97 4.81 6.95
CA ALA A 142 14.50 4.28 5.69
C ALA A 142 15.32 3.00 5.90
N VAL A 143 16.17 2.94 6.94
CA VAL A 143 16.96 1.75 7.27
C VAL A 143 16.06 0.56 7.65
N ILE A 144 15.01 0.78 8.44
CA ILE A 144 14.06 -0.28 8.80
C ILE A 144 13.36 -0.81 7.55
N LEU A 145 12.85 0.08 6.68
CA LEU A 145 12.24 -0.31 5.40
C LEU A 145 13.23 -1.09 4.53
N MET A 146 14.50 -0.65 4.46
CA MET A 146 15.53 -1.32 3.68
C MET A 146 15.74 -2.76 4.15
N VAL A 147 15.91 -2.97 5.46
CA VAL A 147 16.13 -4.32 6.03
C VAL A 147 14.95 -5.24 5.72
N LEU A 148 13.72 -4.75 5.84
CA LEU A 148 12.52 -5.53 5.55
C LEU A 148 12.25 -5.74 4.05
N ALA A 149 12.88 -4.96 3.17
CA ALA A 149 12.78 -5.10 1.71
C ALA A 149 13.83 -6.07 1.13
N ILE A 150 14.80 -6.54 1.94
CA ILE A 150 15.84 -7.47 1.48
C ILE A 150 15.27 -8.81 0.99
N PRO A 151 14.27 -9.46 1.63
CA PRO A 151 13.74 -10.73 1.15
C PRO A 151 13.12 -10.58 -0.25
N PRO A 152 13.63 -11.27 -1.28
CA PRO A 152 13.18 -11.08 -2.66
C PRO A 152 11.88 -11.82 -3.00
N SER A 153 11.36 -12.67 -2.12
CA SER A 153 10.25 -13.60 -2.40
C SER A 153 8.93 -13.18 -1.73
N PHE A 154 7.82 -13.18 -2.48
CA PHE A 154 6.49 -12.89 -1.92
C PHE A 154 5.98 -13.97 -0.97
N THR A 155 6.42 -15.23 -1.10
CA THR A 155 6.04 -16.30 -0.17
C THR A 155 6.59 -16.05 1.24
N GLU A 156 7.80 -15.49 1.34
CA GLU A 156 8.43 -15.11 2.60
C GLU A 156 7.71 -13.89 3.21
N ILE A 157 7.33 -12.94 2.35
CA ILE A 157 6.57 -11.73 2.72
C ILE A 157 5.12 -12.06 3.10
N ALA A 158 4.49 -13.09 2.53
CA ALA A 158 3.10 -13.43 2.82
C ALA A 158 2.87 -13.79 4.30
N ILE A 159 3.90 -14.31 4.99
CA ILE A 159 3.86 -14.54 6.44
C ILE A 159 3.81 -13.21 7.20
N LEU A 160 4.64 -12.24 6.79
CA LEU A 160 4.63 -10.88 7.34
C LEU A 160 3.29 -10.17 7.06
N GLY A 161 2.65 -10.48 5.93
CA GLY A 161 1.32 -9.96 5.60
C GLY A 161 0.25 -10.31 6.63
N TYR A 162 0.28 -11.47 7.27
CA TYR A 162 -0.68 -11.76 8.35
C TYR A 162 -0.48 -10.86 9.57
N ILE A 163 0.78 -10.55 9.91
CA ILE A 163 1.11 -9.65 11.02
C ILE A 163 0.66 -8.23 10.68
N ASP A 164 0.92 -7.78 9.46
CA ASP A 164 0.50 -6.50 8.92
C ASP A 164 -1.03 -6.35 8.96
N PHE A 165 -1.76 -7.37 8.46
CA PHE A 165 -3.23 -7.37 8.49
C PHE A 165 -3.80 -7.25 9.90
N ILE A 166 -3.24 -7.98 10.88
CA ILE A 166 -3.67 -7.86 12.28
C ILE A 166 -3.32 -6.46 12.82
N SER A 167 -2.12 -5.96 12.52
CA SER A 167 -1.65 -4.64 12.93
C SER A 167 -2.57 -3.52 12.45
N ILE A 168 -2.99 -3.52 11.19
CA ILE A 168 -3.87 -2.46 10.66
C ILE A 168 -5.27 -2.50 11.25
N ILE A 169 -5.86 -3.69 11.42
CA ILE A 169 -7.19 -3.84 12.04
C ILE A 169 -7.15 -3.38 13.50
N LEU A 170 -6.12 -3.75 14.25
CA LEU A 170 -5.94 -3.31 15.63
C LEU A 170 -5.67 -1.82 15.73
N ALA A 171 -4.83 -1.26 14.86
CA ALA A 171 -4.52 0.18 14.86
C ALA A 171 -5.77 1.02 14.57
N ILE A 172 -6.54 0.64 13.54
CA ILE A 172 -7.80 1.28 13.17
C ILE A 172 -8.84 1.15 14.29
N GLY A 173 -9.08 -0.08 14.77
CA GLY A 173 -10.07 -0.36 15.81
C GLY A 173 -9.74 0.37 17.12
N PHE A 174 -8.48 0.33 17.54
CA PHE A 174 -8.01 1.05 18.71
C PHE A 174 -8.18 2.57 18.54
N THR A 175 -7.85 3.12 17.38
CA THR A 175 -8.01 4.56 17.10
C THR A 175 -9.48 4.97 17.18
N MET A 176 -10.41 4.20 16.58
CA MET A 176 -11.85 4.49 16.64
C MET A 176 -12.41 4.43 18.06
N ILE A 177 -12.05 3.40 18.83
CA ILE A 177 -12.52 3.25 20.21
C ILE A 177 -11.98 4.41 21.06
N ALA A 178 -10.70 4.74 20.92
CA ALA A 178 -10.08 5.75 21.74
C ALA A 178 -10.55 7.18 21.42
N THR A 179 -10.74 7.53 20.14
CA THR A 179 -11.35 8.82 19.78
C THR A 179 -12.83 8.87 20.19
N GLY A 180 -13.52 7.73 20.19
CA GLY A 180 -14.90 7.60 20.68
C GLY A 180 -15.03 7.90 22.17
N ILE A 181 -14.17 7.29 23.00
CA ILE A 181 -14.10 7.56 24.43
C ILE A 181 -13.73 9.02 24.69
N GLN A 182 -12.69 9.53 24.02
CA GLN A 182 -12.25 10.92 24.15
C GLN A 182 -13.37 11.92 23.81
N ARG A 183 -14.20 11.61 22.81
CA ARG A 183 -15.37 12.43 22.46
C ARG A 183 -16.49 12.31 23.48
N SER A 184 -16.76 11.11 24.00
CA SER A 184 -17.78 10.88 25.02
C SER A 184 -17.48 11.66 26.30
N ASP A 185 -16.21 11.76 26.68
CA ASP A 185 -15.76 12.45 27.91
C ASP A 185 -15.60 13.98 27.71
N ALA A 186 -15.63 14.46 26.46
CA ALA A 186 -15.50 15.89 26.17
C ALA A 186 -16.75 16.66 26.62
N PRO A 187 -16.62 17.95 27.00
CA PRO A 187 -17.78 18.80 27.31
C PRO A 187 -18.77 18.85 26.15
N GLY A 188 -20.02 18.46 26.41
CA GLY A 188 -21.06 18.33 25.37
C GLY A 188 -21.08 16.97 24.65
N GLY A 189 -20.19 16.03 24.99
CA GLY A 189 -20.20 14.66 24.47
C GLY A 189 -20.19 14.61 22.94
N PHE A 190 -20.92 13.65 22.35
CA PHE A 190 -20.99 13.49 20.89
C PHE A 190 -21.62 14.68 20.15
N SER A 191 -22.50 15.47 20.78
CA SER A 191 -23.12 16.63 20.12
C SER A 191 -22.18 17.82 19.98
N SER A 192 -21.05 17.82 20.68
CA SER A 192 -19.99 18.84 20.54
C SER A 192 -19.10 18.65 19.30
N SER A 193 -19.31 17.60 18.52
CA SER A 193 -18.46 17.30 17.36
C SER A 193 -18.75 18.24 16.20
N THR A 194 -17.70 18.82 15.63
CA THR A 194 -17.77 19.81 14.55
C THR A 194 -17.84 19.19 13.17
N TRP A 195 -18.09 17.88 13.06
CA TRP A 195 -18.28 17.25 11.77
C TRP A 195 -19.47 17.89 11.03
N SER A 196 -19.35 17.98 9.71
CA SER A 196 -20.38 18.52 8.84
C SER A 196 -20.77 17.50 7.77
N ALA A 197 -22.06 17.49 7.43
CA ALA A 197 -22.56 16.75 6.27
C ALA A 197 -22.00 17.33 4.95
N TRP A 198 -21.74 18.63 4.95
CA TRP A 198 -21.32 19.42 3.80
C TRP A 198 -19.82 19.73 3.84
N PRO A 199 -19.23 20.16 2.71
CA PRO A 199 -17.83 20.54 2.65
C PRO A 199 -17.47 21.65 3.65
N GLN A 200 -16.19 21.76 3.98
CA GLN A 200 -15.68 22.85 4.81
C GLN A 200 -15.95 24.22 4.18
N ASP A 201 -16.04 25.25 5.01
CA ASP A 201 -16.21 26.63 4.56
C ASP A 201 -15.00 27.07 3.71
N ASP A 202 -15.25 27.96 2.74
CA ASP A 202 -14.24 28.51 1.80
C ASP A 202 -13.38 27.46 1.07
N LEU A 203 -13.96 26.28 0.78
CA LEU A 203 -13.27 25.20 0.08
C LEU A 203 -12.76 25.64 -1.30
N SER A 204 -11.45 25.68 -1.46
CA SER A 204 -10.81 25.94 -2.76
C SER A 204 -10.83 24.72 -3.67
N PHE A 205 -10.77 24.96 -4.99
CA PHE A 205 -10.66 23.89 -5.99
C PHE A 205 -9.48 22.96 -5.73
N THR A 206 -8.31 23.50 -5.38
CA THR A 206 -7.11 22.69 -5.12
C THR A 206 -7.29 21.77 -3.91
N GLN A 207 -7.87 22.27 -2.82
CA GLN A 207 -8.15 21.45 -1.64
C GLN A 207 -9.15 20.33 -1.96
N ALA A 208 -10.21 20.64 -2.71
CA ALA A 208 -11.19 19.65 -3.15
C ALA A 208 -10.53 18.57 -4.01
N LEU A 209 -9.70 18.97 -4.98
CA LEU A 209 -8.97 18.03 -5.84
C LEU A 209 -8.00 17.16 -5.04
N THR A 210 -7.24 17.73 -4.11
CA THR A 210 -6.35 16.97 -3.23
C THR A 210 -7.12 15.95 -2.38
N ALA A 211 -8.26 16.33 -1.81
CA ALA A 211 -9.09 15.41 -1.03
C ALA A 211 -9.64 14.25 -1.88
N VAL A 212 -10.13 14.54 -3.09
CA VAL A 212 -10.57 13.50 -4.03
C VAL A 212 -9.40 12.62 -4.45
N SER A 213 -8.23 13.19 -4.75
CA SER A 213 -7.02 12.43 -5.10
C SER A 213 -6.56 11.54 -3.97
N ASN A 214 -6.69 11.96 -2.71
CA ASN A 214 -6.38 11.11 -1.55
C ASN A 214 -7.31 9.90 -1.49
N ILE A 215 -8.62 10.06 -1.75
CA ILE A 215 -9.56 8.93 -1.83
C ILE A 215 -9.20 8.01 -3.00
N VAL A 216 -8.88 8.56 -4.18
CA VAL A 216 -8.45 7.77 -5.34
C VAL A 216 -7.16 6.98 -5.04
N PHE A 217 -6.20 7.62 -4.37
CA PHE A 217 -4.96 6.98 -3.95
C PHE A 217 -5.20 5.83 -2.96
N SER A 218 -6.18 5.95 -2.05
CA SER A 218 -6.56 4.86 -1.14
C SER A 218 -7.01 3.58 -1.87
N TYR A 219 -7.50 3.69 -3.11
CA TYR A 219 -7.88 2.55 -3.94
C TYR A 219 -6.84 2.19 -5.03
N ALA A 220 -5.61 2.69 -4.94
CA ALA A 220 -4.55 2.45 -5.92
C ALA A 220 -3.81 1.10 -5.75
N PHE A 221 -4.54 0.01 -5.46
CA PHE A 221 -3.97 -1.32 -5.19
C PHE A 221 -3.72 -2.17 -6.45
N ALA A 222 -4.08 -1.65 -7.62
CA ALA A 222 -4.11 -2.45 -8.83
C ALA A 222 -2.71 -2.79 -9.36
N ALA A 223 -1.68 -2.00 -9.03
CA ALA A 223 -0.35 -2.05 -9.64
C ALA A 223 0.32 -3.44 -9.66
N ALA A 224 0.19 -4.23 -8.59
CA ALA A 224 0.84 -5.53 -8.49
C ALA A 224 -0.04 -6.72 -8.96
N GLN A 225 -1.28 -6.47 -9.41
CA GLN A 225 -2.26 -7.52 -9.70
C GLN A 225 -1.81 -8.52 -10.78
N PHE A 226 -1.24 -8.07 -11.90
CA PHE A 226 -0.72 -8.98 -12.94
C PHE A 226 0.36 -9.91 -12.39
N SER A 227 1.27 -9.36 -11.57
CA SER A 227 2.36 -10.12 -10.98
C SER A 227 1.85 -11.14 -9.97
N PHE A 228 0.87 -10.76 -9.14
CA PHE A 228 0.23 -11.69 -8.22
C PHE A 228 -0.58 -12.79 -8.92
N MET A 229 -1.30 -12.46 -10.00
CA MET A 229 -2.01 -13.45 -10.81
C MET A 229 -1.07 -14.46 -11.46
N SER A 230 0.13 -14.04 -11.84
CA SER A 230 1.16 -14.91 -12.42
C SER A 230 1.69 -15.93 -11.41
N GLU A 231 1.50 -15.70 -10.11
CA GLU A 231 1.88 -16.61 -9.04
C GLU A 231 0.71 -17.50 -8.57
N MET A 232 -0.50 -17.29 -9.13
CA MET A 232 -1.66 -18.09 -8.78
C MET A 232 -1.59 -19.50 -9.37
N HIS A 233 -1.94 -20.48 -8.54
CA HIS A 233 -2.20 -21.84 -9.04
C HIS A 233 -3.40 -21.86 -10.01
N THR A 234 -4.45 -21.09 -9.70
CA THR A 234 -5.68 -21.01 -10.51
C THR A 234 -6.03 -19.54 -10.78
N PRO A 235 -5.50 -18.91 -11.85
CA PRO A 235 -5.71 -17.48 -12.12
C PRO A 235 -7.19 -17.07 -12.28
N ALA A 236 -8.07 -17.98 -12.72
CA ALA A 236 -9.51 -17.72 -12.84
C ALA A 236 -10.19 -17.41 -11.50
N ASP A 237 -9.61 -17.83 -10.37
CA ASP A 237 -10.13 -17.51 -9.04
C ASP A 237 -9.78 -16.08 -8.59
N PHE A 238 -9.00 -15.32 -9.36
CA PHE A 238 -8.60 -13.95 -9.03
C PHE A 238 -9.78 -13.02 -8.72
N THR A 239 -10.89 -13.16 -9.45
CA THR A 239 -12.10 -12.36 -9.23
C THR A 239 -12.65 -12.53 -7.82
N LYS A 240 -12.52 -13.72 -7.20
CA LYS A 240 -12.92 -13.97 -5.81
C LYS A 240 -12.09 -13.11 -4.85
N SER A 241 -10.79 -12.97 -5.11
CA SER A 241 -9.89 -12.13 -4.33
C SER A 241 -10.22 -10.65 -4.48
N ILE A 242 -10.46 -10.18 -5.71
CA ILE A 242 -10.79 -8.76 -5.97
C ILE A 242 -12.14 -8.35 -5.38
N VAL A 243 -13.17 -9.19 -5.50
CA VAL A 243 -14.47 -8.88 -4.89
C VAL A 243 -14.36 -8.84 -3.37
N THR A 244 -13.64 -9.80 -2.77
CA THR A 244 -13.45 -9.82 -1.32
C THR A 244 -12.67 -8.59 -0.86
N LEU A 245 -11.58 -8.25 -1.54
CA LEU A 245 -10.78 -7.06 -1.27
C LEU A 245 -11.61 -5.79 -1.42
N GLY A 246 -12.22 -5.56 -2.58
CA GLY A 246 -12.94 -4.33 -2.89
C GLY A 246 -14.09 -4.07 -1.92
N LEU A 247 -14.87 -5.10 -1.57
CA LEU A 247 -15.91 -4.96 -0.56
C LEU A 247 -15.32 -4.66 0.83
N THR A 248 -14.23 -5.34 1.20
CA THR A 248 -13.55 -5.11 2.50
C THR A 248 -13.02 -3.69 2.60
N GLU A 249 -12.39 -3.18 1.54
CA GLU A 249 -11.88 -1.81 1.47
C GLU A 249 -13.00 -0.77 1.49
N ILE A 250 -14.04 -0.93 0.67
CA ILE A 250 -15.17 0.00 0.65
C ILE A 250 -15.76 0.12 2.05
N VAL A 251 -15.97 -1.01 2.73
CA VAL A 251 -16.51 -1.01 4.10
C VAL A 251 -15.52 -0.37 5.06
N LEU A 252 -14.26 -0.81 5.08
CA LEU A 252 -13.26 -0.30 6.02
C LEU A 252 -13.01 1.19 5.82
N TYR A 253 -12.69 1.64 4.61
CA TYR A 253 -12.40 3.03 4.29
C TYR A 253 -13.58 3.96 4.56
N THR A 254 -14.80 3.52 4.23
CA THR A 254 -16.00 4.33 4.51
C THR A 254 -16.22 4.43 6.01
N ILE A 255 -16.11 3.32 6.76
CA ILE A 255 -16.28 3.31 8.21
C ILE A 255 -15.19 4.14 8.89
N THR A 256 -13.91 3.91 8.57
CA THR A 256 -12.81 4.63 9.22
C THR A 256 -12.89 6.12 8.93
N GLY A 257 -13.04 6.49 7.65
CA GLY A 257 -13.20 7.87 7.21
C GLY A 257 -14.35 8.56 7.92
N SER A 258 -15.55 7.97 7.86
CA SER A 258 -16.77 8.56 8.42
C SER A 258 -16.80 8.60 9.94
N VAL A 259 -16.47 7.50 10.62
CA VAL A 259 -16.57 7.39 12.08
C VAL A 259 -15.52 8.26 12.75
N ILE A 260 -14.25 8.20 12.33
CA ILE A 260 -13.22 9.04 12.95
C ILE A 260 -13.48 10.52 12.68
N TYR A 261 -13.95 10.89 11.48
CA TYR A 261 -14.37 12.27 11.22
C TYR A 261 -15.56 12.69 12.10
N ALA A 262 -16.59 11.84 12.25
CA ALA A 262 -17.72 12.12 13.14
C ALA A 262 -17.30 12.27 14.61
N LEU A 263 -16.28 11.52 15.05
CA LEU A 263 -15.79 11.56 16.42
C LEU A 263 -14.80 12.71 16.67
N VAL A 264 -13.95 13.06 15.72
CA VAL A 264 -12.92 14.09 15.90
C VAL A 264 -13.40 15.47 15.44
N GLY A 265 -14.21 15.55 14.37
CA GLY A 265 -14.68 16.79 13.76
C GLY A 265 -13.70 17.35 12.71
N GLN A 266 -13.79 18.65 12.44
CA GLN A 266 -12.98 19.32 11.39
C GLN A 266 -11.47 19.25 11.63
N GLU A 267 -11.05 19.18 12.90
CA GLU A 267 -9.63 19.20 13.30
C GLU A 267 -8.94 17.83 13.14
N VAL A 268 -9.57 16.89 12.44
CA VAL A 268 -9.01 15.55 12.24
C VAL A 268 -7.72 15.59 11.45
N GLN A 269 -6.68 15.04 12.04
CA GLN A 269 -5.35 14.95 11.46
C GLN A 269 -5.23 13.73 10.55
N SER A 270 -4.30 13.80 9.61
CA SER A 270 -3.94 12.71 8.70
C SER A 270 -2.45 12.42 8.84
N PRO A 271 -2.03 11.24 9.35
CA PRO A 271 -2.85 10.09 9.79
C PRO A 271 -3.77 10.36 10.99
N ALA A 272 -4.92 9.69 11.04
CA ALA A 272 -5.89 9.82 12.15
C ALA A 272 -5.30 9.55 13.54
N LEU A 273 -4.26 8.72 13.63
CA LEU A 273 -3.56 8.42 14.88
C LEU A 273 -3.02 9.67 15.58
N LEU A 274 -2.78 10.76 14.84
CA LEU A 274 -2.34 12.04 15.38
C LEU A 274 -3.45 12.81 16.09
N SER A 275 -4.72 12.50 15.80
CA SER A 275 -5.89 13.16 16.38
C SER A 275 -6.22 12.70 17.79
N ALA A 276 -5.65 11.57 18.22
CA ALA A 276 -5.89 11.02 19.54
C ALA A 276 -5.06 11.73 20.63
N SER A 277 -5.44 11.54 21.89
CA SER A 277 -4.66 12.03 23.05
C SER A 277 -3.19 11.56 23.01
N PRO A 278 -2.23 12.27 23.63
CA PRO A 278 -0.81 11.98 23.49
C PRO A 278 -0.42 10.52 23.79
N LEU A 279 -0.97 9.93 24.85
CA LEU A 279 -0.69 8.53 25.21
C LEU A 279 -1.30 7.56 24.20
N VAL A 280 -2.57 7.77 23.82
CA VAL A 280 -3.28 6.93 22.85
C VAL A 280 -2.57 6.96 21.50
N SER A 281 -2.17 8.14 21.04
CA SER A 281 -1.44 8.31 19.78
C SER A 281 -0.15 7.50 19.77
N LYS A 282 0.63 7.50 20.88
CA LYS A 282 1.85 6.67 20.99
C LYS A 282 1.55 5.17 20.89
N VAL A 283 0.53 4.70 21.61
CA VAL A 283 0.14 3.27 21.58
C VAL A 283 -0.35 2.88 20.19
N ALA A 284 -1.20 3.71 19.58
CA ALA A 284 -1.76 3.48 18.25
C ALA A 284 -0.64 3.41 17.19
N PHE A 285 0.32 4.34 17.22
CA PHE A 285 1.48 4.28 16.32
C PHE A 285 2.35 3.05 16.56
N GLY A 286 2.54 2.64 17.81
CA GLY A 286 3.25 1.40 18.15
C GLY A 286 2.58 0.16 17.54
N ILE A 287 1.24 0.07 17.62
CA ILE A 287 0.45 -0.99 16.99
C ILE A 287 0.54 -0.92 15.46
N ALA A 288 0.66 0.29 14.89
CA ALA A 288 0.75 0.51 13.44
C ALA A 288 2.17 0.33 12.85
N LEU A 289 3.23 0.18 13.66
CA LEU A 289 4.59 0.01 13.14
C LEU A 289 4.72 -1.17 12.16
N PRO A 290 4.16 -2.37 12.43
CA PRO A 290 4.23 -3.47 11.47
C PRO A 290 3.64 -3.12 10.11
N VAL A 291 2.42 -2.55 10.06
CA VAL A 291 1.80 -2.16 8.77
C VAL A 291 2.58 -1.07 8.03
N ILE A 292 3.12 -0.09 8.76
CA ILE A 292 3.90 0.98 8.14
C ILE A 292 5.15 0.42 7.45
N TYR A 293 5.86 -0.50 8.11
CA TYR A 293 7.15 -0.97 7.62
C TYR A 293 7.07 -2.20 6.72
N ILE A 294 6.13 -3.12 6.98
CA ILE A 294 5.94 -4.31 6.14
C ILE A 294 5.35 -3.89 4.80
N SER A 295 4.17 -3.27 4.75
CA SER A 295 3.55 -2.84 3.49
C SER A 295 4.45 -1.92 2.66
N GLY A 296 5.20 -1.02 3.31
CA GLY A 296 6.19 -0.16 2.65
C GLY A 296 7.36 -0.93 2.01
N SER A 297 7.84 -1.98 2.66
CA SER A 297 8.90 -2.83 2.12
C SER A 297 8.42 -3.67 0.94
N ILE A 298 7.16 -4.12 0.93
CA ILE A 298 6.58 -4.85 -0.20
C ILE A 298 6.62 -3.99 -1.47
N ASN A 299 6.19 -2.73 -1.39
CA ASN A 299 6.22 -1.80 -2.51
C ASN A 299 7.65 -1.62 -3.07
N ALA A 300 8.64 -1.47 -2.19
CA ALA A 300 10.04 -1.37 -2.58
C ALA A 300 10.53 -2.66 -3.25
N THR A 301 10.19 -3.83 -2.70
CA THR A 301 10.54 -5.14 -3.26
C THR A 301 9.91 -5.34 -4.63
N VAL A 302 8.64 -4.96 -4.84
CA VAL A 302 7.96 -5.03 -6.16
C VAL A 302 8.70 -4.18 -7.19
N ALA A 303 9.05 -2.94 -6.83
CA ALA A 303 9.80 -2.03 -7.71
C ALA A 303 11.18 -2.61 -8.07
N CYS A 304 11.90 -3.12 -7.06
CA CYS A 304 13.21 -3.73 -7.26
C CYS A 304 13.13 -4.99 -8.14
N ARG A 305 12.14 -5.87 -7.92
CA ARG A 305 11.94 -7.08 -8.75
C ARG A 305 11.67 -6.72 -10.21
N PHE A 306 10.87 -5.68 -10.44
CA PHE A 306 10.60 -5.19 -11.80
C PHE A 306 11.89 -4.69 -12.47
N ILE A 307 12.65 -3.80 -11.81
CA ILE A 307 13.89 -3.23 -12.37
C ILE A 307 14.91 -4.33 -12.64
N HIS A 308 15.19 -5.16 -11.63
CA HIS A 308 16.19 -6.22 -11.69
C HIS A 308 15.81 -7.30 -12.72
N GLY A 309 14.54 -7.71 -12.73
CA GLY A 309 14.01 -8.68 -13.68
C GLY A 309 14.12 -8.20 -15.13
N ARG A 310 13.94 -6.89 -15.37
CA ARG A 310 14.04 -6.30 -16.70
C ARG A 310 15.49 -6.13 -17.15
N LEU A 311 16.38 -5.66 -16.27
CA LEU A 311 17.81 -5.49 -16.58
C LEU A 311 18.53 -6.82 -16.80
N TYR A 312 18.17 -7.85 -16.04
CA TYR A 312 18.81 -9.17 -16.10
C TYR A 312 17.98 -10.23 -16.81
N LYS A 313 16.98 -9.84 -17.63
CA LYS A 313 16.00 -10.73 -18.28
C LYS A 313 16.62 -12.00 -18.91
N ASN A 314 17.78 -11.85 -19.53
CA ASN A 314 18.47 -12.92 -20.27
C ASN A 314 19.60 -13.60 -19.47
N THR A 315 19.68 -13.42 -18.15
CA THR A 315 20.78 -13.95 -17.33
C THR A 315 20.27 -14.61 -16.05
N ILE A 316 21.00 -15.61 -15.55
CA ILE A 316 20.69 -16.29 -14.27
C ILE A 316 20.69 -15.32 -13.08
N THR A 317 21.37 -14.17 -13.20
CA THR A 317 21.39 -13.08 -12.21
C THR A 317 19.98 -12.70 -11.76
N ARG A 318 18.97 -12.75 -12.66
CA ARG A 318 17.55 -12.44 -12.41
C ARG A 318 16.94 -13.19 -11.23
N PHE A 319 17.40 -14.40 -10.93
CA PHE A 319 16.82 -15.23 -9.87
C PHE A 319 17.38 -14.92 -8.47
N ILE A 320 18.33 -13.99 -8.34
CA ILE A 320 18.90 -13.56 -7.04
C ILE A 320 19.44 -14.78 -6.25
N ASN A 321 19.97 -15.78 -6.96
CA ASN A 321 20.49 -17.02 -6.40
C ASN A 321 22.00 -17.19 -6.68
N THR A 322 22.65 -16.10 -7.12
CA THR A 322 24.09 -16.01 -7.38
C THR A 322 24.67 -14.85 -6.58
N ARG A 323 25.98 -14.85 -6.32
CA ARG A 323 26.66 -13.72 -5.64
C ARG A 323 26.39 -12.39 -6.35
N LYS A 324 26.51 -12.38 -7.69
CA LYS A 324 26.19 -11.20 -8.51
C LYS A 324 24.73 -10.78 -8.33
N GLY A 325 23.80 -11.74 -8.34
CA GLY A 325 22.38 -11.48 -8.14
C GLY A 325 22.06 -10.82 -6.81
N TRP A 326 22.68 -11.28 -5.71
CA TRP A 326 22.52 -10.69 -4.38
C TRP A 326 23.13 -9.29 -4.28
N ILE A 327 24.32 -9.08 -4.82
CA ILE A 327 24.97 -7.75 -4.80
C ILE A 327 24.11 -6.73 -5.54
N THR A 328 23.64 -7.07 -6.74
CA THR A 328 22.81 -6.14 -7.54
C THR A 328 21.45 -5.94 -6.92
N TRP A 329 20.85 -6.98 -6.33
CA TRP A 329 19.60 -6.87 -5.58
C TRP A 329 19.71 -5.87 -4.42
N LEU A 330 20.71 -6.04 -3.54
CA LEU A 330 20.93 -5.12 -2.42
C LEU A 330 21.19 -3.69 -2.90
N ALA A 331 21.90 -3.51 -4.01
CA ALA A 331 22.12 -2.20 -4.61
C ALA A 331 20.81 -1.54 -5.09
N PHE A 332 19.90 -2.30 -5.73
CA PHE A 332 18.59 -1.77 -6.13
C PHE A 332 17.71 -1.43 -4.94
N VAL A 333 17.66 -2.30 -3.93
CA VAL A 333 16.91 -2.04 -2.69
C VAL A 333 17.41 -0.76 -2.03
N ALA A 334 18.73 -0.62 -1.87
CA ALA A 334 19.32 0.59 -1.30
C ALA A 334 18.98 1.85 -2.11
N PHE A 335 19.07 1.77 -3.44
CA PHE A 335 18.76 2.89 -4.34
C PHE A 335 17.29 3.31 -4.29
N VAL A 336 16.36 2.35 -4.36
CA VAL A 336 14.91 2.62 -4.32
C VAL A 336 14.51 3.22 -2.97
N ILE A 337 15.03 2.68 -1.87
CA ILE A 337 14.77 3.21 -0.52
C ILE A 337 15.36 4.61 -0.35
N PHE A 338 16.60 4.83 -0.81
CA PHE A 338 17.22 6.15 -0.75
C PHE A 338 16.40 7.18 -1.51
N LEU A 339 15.98 6.87 -2.74
CA LEU A 339 15.15 7.77 -3.54
C LEU A 339 13.79 8.02 -2.87
N SER A 340 13.16 6.98 -2.31
CA SER A 340 11.91 7.09 -1.57
C SER A 340 12.05 7.99 -0.34
N TRP A 341 13.15 7.88 0.40
CA TRP A 341 13.46 8.71 1.57
C TRP A 341 13.75 10.16 1.20
N VAL A 342 14.43 10.43 0.08
CA VAL A 342 14.69 11.80 -0.40
C VAL A 342 13.40 12.51 -0.82
N ILE A 343 12.42 11.76 -1.32
CA ILE A 343 11.11 12.31 -1.70
C ILE A 343 10.20 12.53 -0.48
N ALA A 344 10.34 11.68 0.55
CA ALA A 344 9.58 11.74 1.79
C ALA A 344 9.94 12.97 2.65
#